data_AF-U6GB09-F1
#
_entry.id   AF-U6GB09-F1
#
_cell.length_a   1.000
_cell.length_b   1.000
_cell.length_c   1.000
_cell.angle_alpha   90.00
_cell.angle_beta   90.00
_cell.angle_gamma   90.00
#
_symmetry.space_group_name_H-M   'P 1'
#
loop_
_entity.id
_entity.type
_entity.pdbx_description
1 polymer ?
#
loop_
_entity_poly.entity_id
_entity_poly.type
_entity_poly.pdbx_seq_one_letter_code
_entity_poly.pdbx_strand_id
1 'polypeptide(L)'
;MAAGQLVPDDLVLQLLSERIKSPECSRGFILDGYPRNQEQAKALDKLLASQKQKLDGVVFFDTPEETLVQRICGRRIHPASGRVYHTVFRPPKVPGKDDVTGEDLVQRKDDNEETLKKRLQVFNSQTVPLVSRYEKQGLLQRIDGSLPAAAVSDQLYAFVQKRSHSSKP
;
A
#
# COMPACT_ATOMS: atom_id res chain seq x y z
N MET A 1 -2.75 -11.44 -17.79
CA MET A 1 -2.76 -10.02 -17.35
C MET A 1 -1.31 -9.53 -17.32
N ALA A 2 -0.87 -8.73 -18.30
CA ALA A 2 0.57 -8.52 -18.57
C ALA A 2 0.94 -7.14 -19.14
N ALA A 3 0.21 -6.05 -18.85
CA ALA A 3 0.44 -4.76 -19.51
C ALA A 3 0.49 -3.52 -18.60
N GLY A 4 0.50 -3.66 -17.27
CA GLY A 4 0.54 -2.50 -16.37
C GLY A 4 -0.68 -1.56 -16.46
N GLN A 5 -1.72 -1.95 -17.18
CA GLN A 5 -2.99 -1.24 -17.24
C GLN A 5 -3.72 -1.41 -15.90
N LEU A 6 -4.28 -0.30 -15.40
CA LEU A 6 -5.13 -0.32 -14.21
C LEU A 6 -6.38 -1.17 -14.51
N VAL A 7 -6.76 -2.02 -13.57
CA VAL A 7 -8.07 -2.69 -13.59
C VAL A 7 -9.14 -1.60 -13.66
N PRO A 8 -10.19 -1.75 -14.49
CA PRO A 8 -11.26 -0.75 -14.58
C PRO A 8 -11.81 -0.35 -13.21
N ASP A 9 -11.96 0.95 -13.00
CA ASP A 9 -12.30 1.53 -11.69
C ASP A 9 -13.66 1.05 -11.16
N ASP A 10 -14.60 0.80 -12.07
CA ASP A 10 -15.94 0.25 -11.77
C ASP A 10 -15.87 -1.17 -11.20
N LEU A 11 -15.04 -2.03 -11.80
CA LEU A 11 -14.83 -3.39 -11.31
C LEU A 11 -14.17 -3.39 -9.92
N VAL A 12 -13.18 -2.52 -9.70
CA VAL A 12 -12.55 -2.35 -8.39
C VAL A 12 -13.57 -1.88 -7.35
N LEU A 13 -14.42 -0.92 -7.69
CA LEU A 13 -15.44 -0.39 -6.79
C LEU A 13 -16.50 -1.45 -6.43
N GLN A 14 -16.92 -2.26 -7.40
CA GLN A 14 -17.83 -3.38 -7.17
C GLN A 14 -17.23 -4.39 -6.19
N LEU A 15 -15.98 -4.81 -6.44
CA LEU A 15 -15.25 -5.72 -5.56
C LEU A 15 -15.14 -5.17 -4.13
N LEU A 16 -14.80 -3.88 -3.98
CA LEU A 16 -14.72 -3.23 -2.68
C LEU A 16 -16.09 -3.20 -1.97
N SER A 17 -17.16 -2.87 -2.69
CA SER A 17 -18.52 -2.83 -2.15
C SER A 17 -18.96 -4.17 -1.56
N GLU A 18 -18.62 -5.27 -2.21
CA GLU A 18 -18.91 -6.62 -1.72
C GLU A 18 -18.03 -7.01 -0.54
N ARG A 19 -16.72 -6.78 -0.62
CA ARG A 19 -15.78 -7.21 0.43
C ARG A 19 -15.97 -6.44 1.73
N ILE A 20 -16.25 -5.14 1.69
CA ILE A 20 -16.49 -4.32 2.89
C ILE A 20 -17.70 -4.83 3.70
N LYS A 21 -18.71 -5.40 3.04
CA LYS A 21 -19.89 -5.99 3.70
C LYS A 21 -19.66 -7.39 4.27
N SER A 22 -18.53 -8.01 3.96
CA SER A 22 -18.25 -9.37 4.42
C SER A 22 -18.04 -9.42 5.94
N PRO A 23 -18.35 -10.55 6.60
CA PRO A 23 -18.11 -10.72 8.04
C PRO A 23 -16.64 -10.49 8.44
N GLU A 24 -15.70 -10.75 7.53
CA GLU A 24 -14.25 -10.53 7.73
C GLU A 24 -13.91 -9.05 7.95
N CYS A 25 -14.68 -8.14 7.33
CA CYS A 25 -14.50 -6.69 7.42
C CYS A 25 -15.38 -6.04 8.51
N SER A 26 -16.09 -6.82 9.33
CA SER A 26 -16.95 -6.31 10.41
C SER A 26 -16.18 -5.48 11.46
N ARG A 27 -14.88 -5.74 11.63
CA ARG A 27 -14.00 -4.99 12.54
C ARG A 27 -13.26 -3.83 11.86
N GLY A 28 -13.58 -3.54 10.61
CA GLY A 28 -12.89 -2.56 9.78
C GLY A 28 -12.08 -3.22 8.65
N PHE A 29 -11.39 -2.38 7.90
CA PHE A 29 -10.65 -2.79 6.71
C PHE A 29 -9.44 -1.88 6.50
N ILE A 30 -8.46 -2.36 5.75
CA ILE A 30 -7.33 -1.57 5.26
C ILE A 30 -7.39 -1.62 3.74
N LEU A 31 -7.45 -0.45 3.11
CA LEU A 31 -7.34 -0.33 1.66
C LEU A 31 -5.87 -0.12 1.31
N ASP A 32 -5.25 -1.13 0.71
CA ASP A 32 -3.86 -1.06 0.25
C ASP A 32 -3.82 -0.75 -1.25
N GLY A 33 -3.24 0.40 -1.59
CA GLY A 33 -3.09 0.84 -2.97
C GLY A 33 -4.39 1.30 -3.64
N TYR A 34 -5.46 1.61 -2.90
CA TYR A 34 -6.66 2.28 -3.38
C TYR A 34 -7.14 3.31 -2.34
N PRO A 35 -7.55 4.53 -2.73
CA PRO A 35 -7.59 5.07 -4.09
C PRO A 35 -6.21 5.55 -4.59
N ARG A 36 -6.03 5.57 -5.92
CA ARG A 36 -4.81 6.04 -6.61
C ARG A 36 -5.00 7.35 -7.36
N ASN A 37 -6.23 7.79 -7.59
CA ASN A 37 -6.57 9.05 -8.24
C ASN A 37 -7.81 9.72 -7.59
N GLN A 38 -8.12 10.95 -8.01
CA GLN A 38 -9.23 11.74 -7.46
C GLN A 38 -10.62 11.14 -7.75
N GLU A 39 -10.80 10.47 -8.88
CA GLU A 39 -12.09 9.87 -9.26
C GLU A 39 -12.39 8.66 -8.38
N GLN A 40 -11.40 7.80 -8.16
CA GLN A 40 -11.46 6.69 -7.22
C GLN A 40 -11.72 7.17 -5.79
N ALA A 41 -11.09 8.26 -5.34
CA ALA A 41 -11.34 8.83 -4.02
C ALA A 41 -12.80 9.30 -3.87
N LYS A 42 -13.35 9.99 -4.87
CA LYS A 42 -14.77 10.40 -4.87
C LYS A 42 -15.72 9.19 -4.89
N ALA A 43 -15.36 8.13 -5.63
CA ALA A 43 -16.14 6.91 -5.69
C ALA A 43 -16.16 6.18 -4.34
N LEU A 44 -14.99 6.11 -3.67
CA LEU A 44 -14.86 5.56 -2.34
C LEU A 44 -15.72 6.31 -1.32
N ASP A 45 -15.69 7.65 -1.35
CA ASP A 45 -16.50 8.46 -0.43
C ASP A 45 -18.00 8.17 -0.58
N LYS A 46 -18.50 8.04 -1.81
CA LYS A 46 -19.90 7.67 -2.09
C LYS A 46 -20.23 6.28 -1.58
N LEU A 47 -19.34 5.31 -1.81
CA LEU A 47 -19.50 3.94 -1.36
C LEU A 47 -19.61 3.89 0.17
N LEU A 48 -18.67 4.48 0.88
CA LEU A 48 -18.65 4.49 2.35
C LEU A 48 -19.88 5.22 2.91
N ALA A 49 -20.26 6.35 2.34
CA ALA A 49 -21.47 7.07 2.74
C ALA A 49 -22.74 6.21 2.60
N SER A 50 -22.89 5.48 1.49
CA SER A 50 -24.03 4.56 1.27
C SER A 50 -24.11 3.43 2.29
N GLN A 51 -22.97 3.06 2.87
CA GLN A 51 -22.85 2.00 3.87
C GLN A 51 -22.79 2.54 5.31
N LYS A 52 -22.99 3.86 5.49
CA LYS A 52 -22.85 4.56 6.78
C LYS A 52 -21.49 4.33 7.44
N GLN A 53 -20.46 4.20 6.63
CA GLN A 53 -19.06 4.08 7.05
C GLN A 53 -18.29 5.34 6.70
N LYS A 54 -17.12 5.50 7.32
CA LYS A 54 -16.17 6.58 7.05
C LYS A 54 -14.75 6.05 7.12
N LEU A 55 -13.81 6.76 6.52
CA LEU A 55 -12.39 6.50 6.74
C LEU A 55 -11.98 7.08 8.10
N ASP A 56 -11.29 6.28 8.90
CA ASP A 56 -10.71 6.74 10.17
C ASP A 56 -9.39 7.49 9.96
N GLY A 57 -8.65 7.15 8.92
CA GLY A 57 -7.38 7.77 8.58
C GLY A 57 -6.81 7.28 7.26
N VAL A 58 -5.81 8.01 6.75
CA VAL A 58 -5.06 7.68 5.55
C VAL A 58 -3.58 7.79 5.89
N VAL A 59 -2.81 6.75 5.57
CA VAL A 59 -1.37 6.75 5.79
C VAL A 59 -0.66 7.01 4.47
N PHE A 60 0.29 7.95 4.49
CA PHE A 60 1.19 8.22 3.37
C PHE A 60 2.63 7.95 3.78
N PHE A 61 3.27 6.99 3.11
CA PHE A 61 4.69 6.70 3.30
C PHE A 61 5.51 7.66 2.45
N ASP A 62 6.12 8.64 3.10
CA ASP A 62 7.03 9.58 2.47
C ASP A 62 8.42 8.93 2.42
N THR A 63 8.87 8.55 1.23
CA THR A 63 10.12 7.81 1.05
C THR A 63 10.91 8.42 -0.11
N PRO A 64 12.19 8.76 0.09
CA PRO A 64 13.03 9.27 -0.98
C PRO A 64 13.11 8.30 -2.16
N GLU A 65 13.13 8.84 -3.39
CA GLU A 65 13.17 8.04 -4.63
C GLU A 65 14.37 7.08 -4.65
N GLU A 66 15.54 7.52 -4.21
CA GLU A 66 16.74 6.68 -4.14
C GLU A 66 16.54 5.45 -3.26
N THR A 67 15.84 5.61 -2.13
CA THR A 67 15.50 4.50 -1.23
C THR A 67 14.51 3.54 -1.90
N LEU A 68 13.54 4.07 -2.67
CA LEU A 68 12.59 3.26 -3.43
C LEU A 68 13.30 2.45 -4.53
N VAL A 69 14.23 3.05 -5.26
CA VAL A 69 15.04 2.37 -6.29
C VAL A 69 15.80 1.21 -5.67
N GLN A 70 16.52 1.46 -4.58
CA GLN A 70 17.27 0.42 -3.88
C GLN A 70 16.36 -0.73 -3.43
N ARG A 71 15.23 -0.42 -2.80
CA ARG A 71 14.28 -1.40 -2.28
C ARG A 71 13.62 -2.25 -3.36
N ILE A 72 13.26 -1.64 -4.48
CA ILE A 72 12.60 -2.35 -5.59
C ILE A 72 13.60 -3.25 -6.33
N CYS A 73 14.76 -2.71 -6.71
CA CYS A 73 15.76 -3.48 -7.47
C CYS A 73 16.38 -4.63 -6.65
N GLY A 74 16.47 -4.47 -5.33
CA GLY A 74 16.96 -5.53 -4.44
C GLY A 74 15.91 -6.55 -4.00
N ARG A 75 14.63 -6.36 -4.34
CA ARG A 75 13.54 -7.25 -3.92
C ARG A 75 13.68 -8.64 -4.52
N ARG A 76 13.48 -9.66 -3.69
CA ARG A 76 13.40 -11.07 -4.07
C ARG A 76 12.15 -11.68 -3.45
N ILE A 77 11.45 -12.54 -4.19
CA ILE A 77 10.18 -13.09 -3.75
C ILE A 77 10.18 -14.59 -3.97
N HIS A 78 9.69 -15.32 -2.98
CA HIS A 78 9.41 -16.73 -3.13
C HIS A 78 8.04 -16.91 -3.81
N PRO A 79 7.94 -17.41 -5.06
CA PRO A 79 6.69 -17.42 -5.81
C PRO A 79 5.53 -18.16 -5.13
N ALA A 80 5.80 -19.30 -4.49
CA ALA A 80 4.76 -20.14 -3.93
C ALA A 80 4.13 -19.55 -2.66
N SER A 81 4.91 -18.79 -1.87
CA SER A 81 4.45 -18.25 -0.59
C SER A 81 4.20 -16.74 -0.58
N GLY A 82 4.76 -16.02 -1.56
CA GLY A 82 4.79 -14.56 -1.55
C GLY A 82 5.75 -13.95 -0.53
N ARG A 83 6.56 -14.74 0.22
CA ARG A 83 7.57 -14.21 1.13
C ARG A 83 8.54 -13.30 0.40
N VAL A 84 8.81 -12.14 0.99
CA VAL A 84 9.66 -11.10 0.42
C VAL A 84 10.98 -11.04 1.17
N TYR A 85 12.05 -11.07 0.39
CA TYR A 85 13.44 -10.89 0.78
C TYR A 85 14.01 -9.65 0.09
N HIS A 86 15.18 -9.22 0.53
CA HIS A 86 15.91 -8.15 -0.10
C HIS A 86 17.41 -8.43 -0.03
N THR A 87 18.13 -8.26 -1.14
CA THR A 87 19.57 -8.59 -1.23
C THR A 87 20.43 -7.92 -0.16
N VAL A 88 20.07 -6.69 0.26
CA VAL A 88 20.75 -5.93 1.32
C VAL A 88 19.97 -5.88 2.66
N PHE A 89 18.74 -5.34 2.68
CA PHE A 89 18.02 -5.04 3.93
C PHE A 89 17.40 -6.26 4.64
N ARG A 90 17.20 -7.37 3.94
CA ARG A 90 16.62 -8.61 4.48
C ARG A 90 17.10 -9.80 3.64
N PRO A 91 18.42 -10.09 3.67
CA PRO A 91 18.98 -11.13 2.83
C PRO A 91 18.46 -12.49 3.28
N PRO A 92 18.22 -13.43 2.34
CA PRO A 92 18.01 -14.82 2.72
C PRO A 92 19.27 -15.39 3.35
N LYS A 93 19.12 -16.41 4.20
CA LYS A 93 20.24 -17.15 4.82
C LYS A 93 21.16 -17.75 3.77
N VAL A 94 20.58 -18.24 2.67
CA VAL A 94 21.31 -18.73 1.50
C VAL A 94 20.94 -17.88 0.29
N PRO A 95 21.92 -17.27 -0.43
CA PRO A 95 21.63 -16.42 -1.57
C PRO A 95 20.72 -17.10 -2.60
N GLY A 96 19.61 -16.43 -2.93
CA GLY A 96 18.65 -16.92 -3.91
C GLY A 96 17.69 -18.01 -3.42
N LYS A 97 17.72 -18.39 -2.13
CA LYS A 97 16.85 -19.44 -1.58
C LYS A 97 15.90 -18.92 -0.51
N ASP A 98 14.70 -19.46 -0.47
CA ASP A 98 13.73 -19.22 0.60
C ASP A 98 14.19 -19.88 1.91
N ASP A 99 14.14 -19.13 3.02
CA ASP A 99 14.64 -19.61 4.32
C ASP A 99 13.82 -20.73 4.94
N VAL A 100 12.59 -20.94 4.48
CA VAL A 100 11.66 -21.92 5.04
C VAL A 100 11.61 -23.17 4.17
N THR A 101 11.54 -23.03 2.85
CA THR A 101 11.38 -24.16 1.92
C THR A 101 12.66 -24.54 1.19
N GLY A 102 13.66 -23.65 1.12
CA GLY A 102 14.86 -23.86 0.31
C GLY A 102 14.65 -23.73 -1.20
N GLU A 103 13.46 -23.31 -1.63
CA GLU A 103 13.11 -23.08 -3.03
C GLU A 103 13.69 -21.78 -3.57
N ASP A 104 13.73 -21.62 -4.89
CA ASP A 104 14.32 -20.44 -5.53
C ASP A 104 13.51 -19.16 -5.31
N LEU A 105 14.23 -18.09 -5.01
CA LEU A 105 13.70 -16.74 -5.02
C LEU A 105 13.84 -16.13 -6.41
N VAL A 106 12.82 -15.39 -6.82
CA VAL A 106 12.80 -14.67 -8.10
C VAL A 106 12.74 -13.17 -7.89
N GLN A 107 13.27 -12.42 -8.84
CA GLN A 107 12.98 -10.99 -8.97
C GLN A 107 11.81 -10.82 -9.94
N ARG A 108 10.87 -9.92 -9.62
CA ARG A 108 9.77 -9.66 -10.56
C ARG A 108 10.31 -8.92 -11.79
N LYS A 109 9.69 -9.15 -12.95
CA LYS A 109 10.11 -8.51 -14.21
C LYS A 109 10.02 -6.97 -14.15
N ASP A 110 9.08 -6.44 -13.37
CA ASP A 110 8.81 -5.03 -13.16
C ASP A 110 9.61 -4.39 -12.01
N ASP A 111 10.47 -5.16 -11.33
CA ASP A 111 11.34 -4.68 -10.24
C ASP A 111 12.66 -4.13 -10.79
N ASN A 112 12.57 -3.08 -11.61
CA ASN A 112 13.70 -2.38 -12.22
C ASN A 112 13.50 -0.86 -12.20
N GLU A 113 14.61 -0.12 -12.34
CA GLU A 113 14.62 1.34 -12.24
C GLU A 113 13.73 2.02 -13.30
N GLU A 114 13.75 1.53 -14.54
CA GLU A 114 12.96 2.11 -15.63
C GLU A 114 11.45 2.03 -15.31
N THR A 115 11.00 0.86 -14.84
CA THR A 115 9.61 0.64 -14.47
C THR A 115 9.22 1.45 -13.24
N LEU A 116 10.12 1.58 -12.27
CA LEU A 116 9.90 2.41 -11.09
C LEU A 116 9.74 3.88 -11.46
N LYS A 117 10.59 4.43 -12.33
CA LYS A 117 10.48 5.83 -12.78
C LYS A 117 9.12 6.11 -13.42
N LYS A 118 8.65 5.23 -14.31
CA LYS A 118 7.31 5.33 -14.90
C LYS A 118 6.20 5.30 -13.84
N ARG A 119 6.33 4.43 -12.82
CA ARG A 119 5.39 4.35 -11.70
C ARG A 119 5.38 5.62 -10.86
N LEU A 120 6.55 6.19 -10.57
CA LEU A 120 6.67 7.43 -9.80
C LEU A 120 6.08 8.63 -10.54
N GLN A 121 6.24 8.70 -11.87
CA GLN A 121 5.59 9.74 -12.68
C GLN A 121 4.05 9.67 -12.57
N VAL A 122 3.47 8.47 -12.67
CA VAL A 122 2.02 8.27 -12.49
C VAL A 122 1.59 8.58 -11.06
N PHE A 123 2.34 8.12 -10.06
CA PHE A 123 2.07 8.40 -8.65
C PHE A 123 2.09 9.90 -8.34
N ASN A 124 3.09 10.63 -8.83
CA ASN A 124 3.21 12.07 -8.63
C ASN A 124 2.10 12.87 -9.31
N SER A 125 1.66 12.44 -10.49
CA SER A 125 0.60 13.13 -11.23
C SER A 125 -0.80 12.81 -10.73
N GLN A 126 -1.06 11.57 -10.29
CA GLN A 126 -2.42 11.11 -9.97
C GLN A 126 -2.66 10.93 -8.47
N THR A 127 -1.67 10.44 -7.72
CA THR A 127 -1.81 10.02 -6.32
C THR A 127 -1.38 11.12 -5.35
N VAL A 128 -0.31 11.85 -5.61
CA VAL A 128 0.13 12.97 -4.74
C VAL A 128 -0.96 14.04 -4.53
N PRO A 129 -1.80 14.40 -5.51
CA PRO A 129 -2.94 15.30 -5.28
C PRO A 129 -3.95 14.80 -4.22
N LEU A 130 -4.00 13.49 -3.94
CA LEU A 130 -4.82 12.93 -2.87
C LEU A 130 -4.28 13.24 -1.48
N VAL A 131 -2.96 13.43 -1.35
CA VAL A 131 -2.32 13.79 -0.09
C VAL A 131 -2.90 15.10 0.42
N SER A 132 -2.91 16.13 -0.43
CA SER A 132 -3.51 17.44 -0.12
C SER A 132 -5.01 17.35 0.18
N ARG A 133 -5.74 16.41 -0.43
CA ARG A 133 -7.16 16.17 -0.13
C ARG A 133 -7.34 15.65 1.29
N TYR A 134 -6.66 14.57 1.65
CA TYR A 134 -6.82 13.93 2.96
C TYR A 134 -6.19 14.72 4.10
N GLU A 135 -5.18 15.54 3.81
CA GLU A 135 -4.60 16.49 4.75
C GLU A 135 -5.61 17.58 5.14
N LYS A 136 -6.33 18.17 4.16
CA LYS A 136 -7.41 19.13 4.42
C LYS A 136 -8.59 18.55 5.20
N GLN A 137 -8.82 17.24 5.08
CA GLN A 137 -9.85 16.52 5.84
C GLN A 137 -9.37 16.13 7.25
N GLY A 138 -8.11 16.38 7.59
CA GLY A 138 -7.52 15.96 8.85
C GLY A 138 -7.47 14.43 9.00
N LEU A 139 -7.41 13.68 7.89
CA LEU A 139 -7.34 12.21 7.88
C LEU A 139 -5.92 11.68 7.66
N LEU A 140 -5.07 12.49 7.02
CA LEU A 140 -3.73 12.07 6.60
C LEU A 140 -2.76 11.98 7.78
N GLN A 141 -1.98 10.89 7.83
CA GLN A 141 -0.76 10.74 8.60
C GLN A 141 0.39 10.48 7.65
N ARG A 142 1.42 11.34 7.68
CA ARG A 142 2.68 11.09 6.99
C ARG A 142 3.57 10.23 7.88
N ILE A 143 4.21 9.23 7.29
CA ILE A 143 5.17 8.34 7.94
C ILE A 143 6.42 8.32 7.08
N ASP A 144 7.58 8.51 7.70
CA ASP A 144 8.86 8.36 7.01
C ASP A 144 9.08 6.87 6.69
N GLY A 145 8.91 6.53 5.42
CA GLY A 145 9.06 5.16 4.95
C GLY A 145 10.52 4.73 4.79
N SER A 146 11.50 5.64 4.91
CA SER A 146 12.93 5.30 4.85
C SER A 146 13.42 4.56 6.10
N LEU A 147 12.71 4.72 7.22
CA LEU A 147 13.04 4.10 8.51
C LEU A 147 12.99 2.56 8.48
N PRO A 148 13.65 1.89 9.46
CA PRO A 148 13.52 0.46 9.66
C PRO A 148 12.07 0.03 9.89
N ALA A 149 11.71 -1.18 9.44
CA ALA A 149 10.34 -1.69 9.49
C ALA A 149 9.71 -1.61 10.89
N ALA A 150 10.47 -1.91 11.95
CA ALA A 150 9.97 -1.83 13.33
C ALA A 150 9.54 -0.40 13.71
N ALA A 151 10.36 0.61 13.40
CA ALA A 151 10.04 2.01 13.69
C ALA A 151 8.81 2.49 12.89
N VAL A 152 8.69 2.07 11.63
CA VAL A 152 7.50 2.35 10.80
C VAL A 152 6.26 1.69 11.39
N SER A 153 6.36 0.44 11.83
CA SER A 153 5.27 -0.29 12.49
C SER A 153 4.82 0.39 13.78
N ASP A 154 5.74 0.86 14.62
CA ASP A 154 5.40 1.56 15.86
C ASP A 154 4.62 2.86 15.59
N GLN A 155 5.03 3.64 14.58
CA GLN A 155 4.31 4.85 14.17
C GLN A 155 2.90 4.53 13.65
N LEU A 156 2.75 3.46 12.86
CA LEU A 156 1.46 2.98 12.38
C LEU A 156 0.54 2.58 13.54
N TYR A 157 1.04 1.79 14.48
CA TYR A 157 0.26 1.36 15.65
C TYR A 157 -0.19 2.55 16.49
N ALA A 158 0.71 3.50 16.76
CA ALA A 158 0.38 4.72 17.49
C ALA A 158 -0.72 5.53 16.78
N PHE A 159 -0.65 5.65 15.46
CA PHE A 159 -1.66 6.35 14.66
C PHE A 159 -3.03 5.65 14.73
N VAL A 160 -3.07 4.34 14.51
CA VAL A 160 -4.31 3.55 14.54
C VAL A 160 -4.93 3.58 15.94
N GLN A 161 -4.12 3.44 17.00
CA GLN A 161 -4.59 3.54 18.37
C GLN A 161 -5.21 4.90 18.65
N LYS A 162 -4.54 6.00 18.28
CA LYS A 162 -5.08 7.36 18.44
C LYS A 162 -6.44 7.53 17.76
N ARG A 163 -6.58 7.04 16.52
CA ARG A 163 -7.83 7.14 15.75
C ARG A 163 -8.96 6.30 16.34
N SER A 164 -8.68 5.08 16.79
CA SER A 164 -9.69 4.20 17.41
C SER A 164 -10.28 4.77 18.71
N HIS A 165 -9.53 5.61 19.42
CA HIS A 165 -10.02 6.28 20.64
C HIS A 165 -10.83 7.54 20.32
N SER A 166 -10.51 8.25 19.23
CA SER A 166 -11.29 9.41 18.78
C SER A 166 -12.60 9.06 18.05
N SER A 167 -12.80 7.79 17.68
CA SER A 167 -14.01 7.32 16.97
C SER A 167 -15.01 6.57 17.87
N LYS A 168 -14.74 6.43 19.17
CA LYS A 168 -15.76 6.00 20.14
C LYS A 168 -16.73 7.15 20.44
N PRO A 169 -18.06 6.92 20.38
CA PRO A 169 -19.07 7.92 20.71
C PRO A 169 -19.00 8.34 22.18
#